data_AF-A0A0W4ZP37-F1
#
_entry.id   AF-A0A0W4ZP37-F1
#
_cell.length_a   1.000
_cell.length_b   1.000
_cell.length_c   1.000
_cell.angle_alpha   90.00
_cell.angle_beta   90.00
_cell.angle_gamma   90.00
#
_symmetry.space_group_name_H-M   'P 1'
#
loop_
_entity.id
_entity.type
_entity.pdbx_description
1 polymer ?
#
loop_
_entity_poly.entity_id
_entity_poly.type
_entity_poly.pdbx_seq_one_letter_code
_entity_poly.pdbx_strand_id
1 'polypeptide(L)'
;MHKNIEALRKLRMTNSSCPENVLKLSKPIIQLNNPNLFRDEIWEIYEQTFLAALEIGDDELANQCLTELLKKFPTSTSVIVLKGLYLEAIGNTSEALKCYNDILSTDESNIPILKRRIALLRSLGKTEEAVNELVKFLDIWYLDAEAWAELADIYFSFHLYKKALFCYWELLLLQPSSHLIHARCALVLYIQSFTKPDLLHAATKEYLRSIELCENFLQGFCGLKECCISLLKQPSSFWNTNKKISYEINVLKEKPLNIKKVKSLDEIASKMLRRFLHEGKPPINEKNVQKYVKSLIES
;
A
#
# COMPACT_ATOMS: atom_id res chain seq x y z
N MET A 1 -23.46 4.93 31.74
CA MET A 1 -22.20 5.68 31.91
C MET A 1 -21.03 4.75 32.17
N HIS A 2 -20.88 4.11 33.34
CA HIS A 2 -19.78 3.15 33.57
C HIS A 2 -19.72 2.02 32.54
N LYS A 3 -20.86 1.42 32.18
CA LYS A 3 -20.94 0.42 31.09
C LYS A 3 -20.44 0.95 29.73
N ASN A 4 -20.65 2.24 29.44
CA ASN A 4 -20.20 2.85 28.19
C ASN A 4 -18.68 3.04 28.20
N ILE A 5 -18.11 3.44 29.34
CA ILE A 5 -16.66 3.63 29.51
C ILE A 5 -15.94 2.29 29.38
N GLU A 6 -16.45 1.24 30.03
CA GLU A 6 -15.90 -0.12 29.88
C GLU A 6 -15.98 -0.62 28.44
N ALA A 7 -17.08 -0.33 27.74
CA ALA A 7 -17.23 -0.67 26.34
C ALA A 7 -16.22 0.10 25.46
N LEU A 8 -16.05 1.40 25.67
CA LEU A 8 -15.06 2.22 24.96
C LEU A 8 -13.63 1.73 25.22
N ARG A 9 -13.31 1.36 26.47
CA ARG A 9 -12.01 0.76 26.83
C ARG A 9 -11.78 -0.57 26.11
N LYS A 10 -12.80 -1.43 26.04
CA LYS A 10 -12.71 -2.67 25.26
C LYS A 10 -12.44 -2.38 23.80
N LEU A 11 -13.15 -1.43 23.20
CA LEU A 11 -12.93 -1.03 21.80
C LEU A 11 -11.50 -0.51 21.55
N ARG A 12 -10.91 0.22 22.52
CA ARG A 12 -9.50 0.64 22.47
C ARG A 12 -8.56 -0.56 22.52
N MET A 13 -8.80 -1.51 23.42
CA MET A 13 -7.95 -2.71 23.54
C MET A 13 -8.05 -3.64 22.33
N THR A 14 -9.22 -3.72 21.69
CA THR A 14 -9.42 -4.59 20.53
C THR A 14 -9.02 -3.94 19.19
N ASN A 15 -8.65 -2.65 19.18
CA ASN A 15 -8.40 -1.86 17.96
C ASN A 15 -9.47 -2.05 16.87
N SER A 16 -10.72 -2.27 17.30
CA SER A 16 -11.83 -2.53 16.38
C SER A 16 -12.38 -1.21 15.86
N SER A 17 -12.21 -0.94 14.57
CA SER A 17 -12.74 0.25 13.91
C SER A 17 -14.26 0.14 13.77
N CYS A 18 -14.99 0.84 14.64
CA CYS A 18 -16.43 1.00 14.61
C CYS A 18 -16.77 2.44 15.08
N PRO A 19 -16.49 3.46 14.25
CA PRO A 19 -16.60 4.87 14.65
C PRO A 19 -18.02 5.24 15.09
N GLU A 20 -19.06 4.68 14.45
CA GLU A 20 -20.45 4.93 14.83
C GLU A 20 -20.77 4.46 16.26
N ASN A 21 -20.24 3.31 16.65
CA ASN A 21 -20.46 2.75 17.99
C ASN A 21 -19.72 3.57 19.04
N VAL A 22 -18.50 4.02 18.72
CA VAL A 22 -17.73 4.93 19.57
C VAL A 22 -18.54 6.19 19.83
N LEU A 23 -19.05 6.85 18.78
CA LEU A 23 -19.83 8.08 18.93
C LEU A 23 -21.13 7.88 19.72
N LYS A 24 -21.88 6.79 19.49
CA LYS A 24 -23.10 6.47 20.26
C LYS A 24 -22.81 6.36 21.76
N LEU A 25 -21.68 5.77 22.13
CA LEU A 25 -21.29 5.55 23.51
C LEU A 25 -20.70 6.80 24.17
N SER A 26 -19.97 7.63 23.41
CA SER A 26 -19.22 8.78 23.92
C SER A 26 -19.97 10.11 23.91
N LYS A 27 -20.87 10.36 22.95
CA LYS A 27 -21.71 11.58 22.90
C LYS A 27 -22.38 11.93 24.24
N PRO A 28 -23.05 11.01 24.95
CA PRO A 28 -23.66 11.34 26.25
C PRO A 28 -22.63 11.69 27.33
N ILE A 29 -21.40 11.16 27.23
CA ILE A 29 -20.31 11.43 28.20
C ILE A 29 -19.76 12.84 27.99
N ILE A 30 -19.58 13.26 26.74
CA ILE A 30 -19.04 14.58 26.39
C ILE A 30 -20.07 15.68 26.67
N GLN A 31 -21.35 15.46 26.37
CA GLN A 31 -22.43 16.42 26.64
C GLN A 31 -22.59 16.76 28.13
N LEU A 32 -22.25 15.82 29.01
CA LEU A 32 -22.26 16.06 30.46
C LEU A 32 -21.16 17.01 30.93
N ASN A 33 -20.14 17.28 30.10
CA ASN A 33 -19.07 18.26 30.29
C ASN A 33 -18.54 18.36 31.74
N ASN A 34 -18.31 17.20 32.38
CA ASN A 34 -17.85 17.11 33.77
C ASN A 34 -16.51 16.35 33.85
N PRO A 35 -15.36 17.03 33.65
CA PRO A 35 -14.04 16.41 33.66
C PRO A 35 -13.69 15.70 34.97
N ASN A 36 -14.24 16.18 36.09
CA ASN A 36 -13.92 15.69 37.43
C ASN A 36 -14.54 14.32 37.76
N LEU A 37 -15.58 13.89 37.02
CA LEU A 37 -16.30 12.65 37.33
C LEU A 37 -15.50 11.39 36.97
N PHE A 38 -14.52 11.50 36.06
CA PHE A 38 -13.87 10.33 35.45
C PHE A 38 -12.33 10.41 35.41
N ARG A 39 -11.73 11.37 36.15
CA ARG A 39 -10.27 11.58 36.28
C ARG A 39 -9.54 11.62 34.93
N ASP A 40 -8.56 10.73 34.72
CA ASP A 40 -7.66 10.77 33.56
C ASP A 40 -8.22 10.00 32.35
N GLU A 41 -9.10 9.01 32.58
CA GLU A 41 -9.69 8.20 31.51
C GLU A 41 -10.62 9.00 30.58
N ILE A 42 -11.09 10.16 31.04
CA ILE A 42 -11.91 11.04 30.23
C ILE A 42 -11.13 11.54 29.00
N TRP A 43 -9.85 11.84 29.14
CA TRP A 43 -9.04 12.41 28.05
C TRP A 43 -8.81 11.38 26.94
N GLU A 44 -8.65 10.11 27.29
CA GLU A 44 -8.63 9.01 26.31
C GLU A 44 -9.96 8.88 25.56
N ILE A 45 -11.09 9.13 26.24
CA ILE A 45 -12.41 9.13 25.60
C ILE A 45 -12.55 10.33 24.65
N TYR A 46 -12.04 11.51 25.04
CA TYR A 46 -11.99 12.69 24.18
C TYR A 46 -11.17 12.42 22.91
N GLU A 47 -9.98 11.82 23.03
CA GLU A 47 -9.14 11.43 21.90
C GLU A 47 -9.81 10.38 21.01
N GLN A 48 -10.32 9.29 21.59
CA GLN A 48 -11.02 8.25 20.84
C GLN A 48 -12.25 8.79 20.10
N THR A 49 -12.98 9.71 20.73
CA THR A 49 -14.15 10.34 20.14
C THR A 49 -13.77 11.30 19.04
N PHE A 50 -12.72 12.10 19.22
CA PHE A 50 -12.17 12.97 18.20
C PHE A 50 -11.83 12.18 16.92
N LEU A 51 -11.11 11.06 17.04
CA LEU A 51 -10.75 10.22 15.89
C LEU A 51 -12.00 9.63 15.20
N ALA A 52 -12.96 9.11 15.96
CA ALA A 52 -14.20 8.59 15.41
C ALA A 52 -15.07 9.67 14.74
N ALA A 53 -15.04 10.90 15.27
CA ALA A 53 -15.75 12.05 14.70
C ALA A 53 -15.16 12.47 13.35
N LEU A 54 -13.83 12.49 13.25
CA LEU A 54 -13.13 12.74 11.99
C LEU A 54 -13.46 11.68 10.92
N GLU A 55 -13.52 10.40 11.29
CA GLU A 55 -13.88 9.33 10.35
C GLU A 55 -15.31 9.47 9.79
N ILE A 56 -16.24 10.01 10.59
CA ILE A 56 -17.64 10.21 10.21
C ILE A 56 -17.88 11.58 9.54
N GLY A 57 -16.96 12.53 9.69
CA GLY A 57 -17.13 13.91 9.24
C GLY A 57 -17.99 14.77 10.17
N ASP A 58 -18.07 14.43 11.46
CA ASP A 58 -18.75 15.24 12.50
C ASP A 58 -17.77 16.33 13.01
N ASP A 59 -17.59 17.37 12.20
CA ASP A 59 -16.59 18.43 12.44
C ASP A 59 -16.83 19.24 13.72
N GLU A 60 -18.10 19.45 14.08
CA GLU A 60 -18.48 20.17 15.30
C GLU A 60 -17.98 19.43 16.54
N LEU A 61 -18.24 18.13 16.59
CA LEU A 61 -17.85 17.28 17.72
C LEU A 61 -16.34 17.06 17.76
N ALA A 62 -15.69 16.92 16.61
CA ALA A 62 -14.23 16.86 16.54
C ALA A 62 -13.59 18.15 17.09
N ASN A 63 -14.09 19.32 16.69
CA ASN A 63 -13.58 20.61 17.18
C ASN A 63 -13.81 20.79 18.69
N GLN A 64 -15.00 20.42 19.20
CA GLN A 64 -15.28 20.43 20.64
C GLN A 64 -14.28 19.55 21.41
N CYS A 65 -14.01 18.34 20.93
CA CYS A 65 -13.08 17.46 21.61
C CYS A 65 -11.64 18.01 21.57
N LEU A 66 -11.21 18.52 20.42
CA LEU A 66 -9.88 19.06 20.22
C LEU A 66 -9.62 20.30 21.08
N THR A 67 -10.60 21.20 21.20
CA THR A 67 -10.47 22.43 22.01
C THR A 67 -10.29 22.11 23.49
N GLU A 68 -11.04 21.14 24.03
CA GLU A 68 -10.86 20.70 25.43
C GLU A 68 -9.52 20.00 25.65
N LEU A 69 -9.07 19.17 24.70
CA LEU A 69 -7.75 18.53 24.76
C LEU A 69 -6.61 19.56 24.74
N LEU A 70 -6.69 20.58 23.88
CA LEU A 70 -5.68 21.65 23.80
C LEU A 70 -5.66 22.54 25.05
N LYS A 71 -6.81 22.82 25.67
CA LYS A 71 -6.87 23.56 26.95
C LYS A 71 -6.15 22.82 28.07
N LYS A 72 -6.30 21.49 28.12
CA LYS A 72 -5.71 20.67 29.19
C LYS A 72 -4.23 20.38 28.94
N PHE A 73 -3.85 20.12 27.70
CA PHE A 73 -2.50 19.68 27.32
C PHE A 73 -1.94 20.51 26.15
N PRO A 74 -1.65 21.81 26.35
CA PRO A 74 -1.28 22.72 25.27
C PRO A 74 0.07 22.39 24.62
N THR A 75 0.98 21.73 25.35
CA THR A 75 2.33 21.39 24.89
C THR A 75 2.51 19.91 24.56
N SER A 76 1.44 19.11 24.63
CA SER A 76 1.53 17.68 24.36
C SER A 76 1.68 17.42 22.87
N THR A 77 2.75 16.74 22.47
CA THR A 77 2.99 16.33 21.08
C THR A 77 1.78 15.60 20.52
N SER A 78 1.20 14.65 21.26
CA SER A 78 0.01 13.89 20.83
C SER A 78 -1.17 14.80 20.49
N VAL A 79 -1.45 15.82 21.31
CA VAL A 79 -2.57 16.75 21.05
C VAL A 79 -2.27 17.67 19.87
N ILE A 80 -1.01 18.06 19.67
CA ILE A 80 -0.58 18.81 18.48
C ILE A 80 -0.74 17.94 17.21
N VAL A 81 -0.48 16.63 17.30
CA VAL A 81 -0.79 15.68 16.19
C VAL A 81 -2.28 15.70 15.88
N LEU A 82 -3.15 15.59 16.89
CA LEU A 82 -4.60 15.64 16.69
C LEU A 82 -5.03 16.95 16.04
N LYS A 83 -4.44 18.08 16.44
CA LYS A 83 -4.66 19.37 15.77
C LYS A 83 -4.26 19.32 14.29
N GLY A 84 -3.10 18.75 13.97
CA GLY A 84 -2.67 18.55 12.58
C GLY A 84 -3.66 17.71 11.78
N LEU A 85 -4.14 16.59 12.34
CA LEU A 85 -5.14 15.73 11.70
C LEU A 85 -6.47 16.45 11.45
N TYR A 86 -6.94 17.26 12.41
CA TYR A 86 -8.13 18.08 12.23
C TYR A 86 -7.94 19.10 11.10
N LEU A 87 -6.79 19.77 11.07
CA LEU A 87 -6.44 20.75 10.03
C LEU A 87 -6.37 20.10 8.64
N GLU A 88 -5.85 18.88 8.53
CA GLU A 88 -5.92 18.09 7.29
C GLU A 88 -7.37 17.82 6.88
N ALA A 89 -8.22 17.37 7.81
CA ALA A 89 -9.61 17.01 7.54
C ALA A 89 -10.43 18.20 7.02
N ILE A 90 -10.23 19.39 7.59
CA ILE A 90 -10.92 20.62 7.14
C ILE A 90 -10.25 21.29 5.92
N GLY A 91 -9.17 20.70 5.38
CA GLY A 91 -8.45 21.20 4.21
C GLY A 91 -7.44 22.32 4.46
N ASN A 92 -7.17 22.70 5.71
CA ASN A 92 -6.13 23.67 6.06
C ASN A 92 -4.75 23.00 6.14
N THR A 93 -4.28 22.52 5.00
CA THR A 93 -3.04 21.76 4.84
C THR A 93 -1.78 22.58 5.18
N SER A 94 -1.82 23.91 5.01
CA SER A 94 -0.68 24.79 5.29
C SER A 94 -0.36 24.87 6.78
N GLU A 95 -1.39 24.94 7.64
CA GLU A 95 -1.20 24.91 9.08
C GLU A 95 -0.90 23.50 9.59
N ALA A 96 -1.48 22.46 8.98
CA ALA A 96 -1.14 21.08 9.30
C ALA A 96 0.36 20.80 9.10
N LEU A 97 0.93 21.26 7.97
CA LEU A 97 2.37 21.17 7.72
C LEU A 97 3.21 21.91 8.77
N LYS A 98 2.77 23.09 9.22
CA LYS A 98 3.46 23.81 10.30
C LYS A 98 3.44 22.99 11.59
N CYS A 99 2.30 22.43 11.99
CA CYS A 99 2.21 21.58 13.16
C CYS A 99 3.17 20.38 13.08
N TYR A 100 3.28 19.71 11.93
CA TYR A 100 4.21 18.59 11.78
C TYR A 100 5.67 19.02 11.77
N ASN A 101 6.00 20.16 11.16
CA ASN A 101 7.35 20.71 11.18
C ASN A 101 7.77 21.14 12.59
N ASP A 102 6.87 21.74 13.37
CA ASP A 102 7.13 22.12 14.75
C ASP A 102 7.44 20.88 15.59
N ILE A 103 6.67 19.79 15.44
CA ILE A 103 6.94 18.52 16.11
C ILE A 103 8.31 17.96 15.68
N LEU A 104 8.57 17.87 14.37
CA LEU A 104 9.81 17.34 13.84
C LEU A 104 11.04 18.20 14.20
N SER A 105 10.88 19.50 14.46
CA SER A 105 11.96 20.36 14.96
C SER A 105 12.39 20.02 16.40
N THR A 106 11.50 19.38 17.16
CA THR A 106 11.76 18.95 18.53
C THR A 106 12.15 17.47 18.62
N ASP A 107 11.55 16.63 17.78
CA ASP A 107 11.87 15.21 17.65
C ASP A 107 11.89 14.83 16.16
N GLU A 108 13.07 14.91 15.56
CA GLU A 108 13.31 14.57 14.15
C GLU A 108 13.04 13.09 13.85
N SER A 109 13.03 12.23 14.88
CA SER A 109 12.90 10.78 14.76
C SER A 109 11.46 10.28 14.90
N ASN A 110 10.48 11.18 14.99
CA ASN A 110 9.07 10.84 15.13
C ASN A 110 8.51 10.22 13.83
N ILE A 111 8.67 8.90 13.66
CA ILE A 111 8.30 8.15 12.45
C ILE A 111 6.84 8.38 12.03
N PRO A 112 5.82 8.29 12.92
CA PRO A 112 4.43 8.52 12.51
C PRO A 112 4.22 9.91 11.89
N ILE A 113 4.83 10.95 12.47
CA ILE A 113 4.68 12.32 11.98
C ILE A 113 5.46 12.54 10.68
N LEU A 114 6.64 11.95 10.57
CA LEU A 114 7.42 12.01 9.34
C LEU A 114 6.66 11.37 8.17
N LYS A 115 6.08 10.17 8.38
CA LYS A 115 5.22 9.52 7.38
C LYS A 115 3.99 10.36 7.03
N ARG A 116 3.34 10.96 8.03
CA ARG A 116 2.17 11.82 7.82
C ARG A 116 2.52 13.06 7.00
N ARG A 117 3.63 13.73 7.31
CA ARG A 117 4.14 14.88 6.55
C ARG A 117 4.42 14.51 5.10
N ILE A 118 5.10 13.39 4.85
CA ILE A 118 5.36 12.87 3.50
C ILE A 118 4.06 12.65 2.74
N ALA A 119 3.07 12.01 3.36
CA ALA A 119 1.76 11.78 2.75
C ALA A 119 1.04 13.10 2.40
N LEU A 120 1.13 14.10 3.29
CA LEU A 120 0.59 15.44 3.06
C LEU A 120 1.31 16.19 1.92
N LEU A 121 2.64 16.09 1.83
CA LEU A 121 3.40 16.64 0.70
C LEU A 121 2.98 16.00 -0.63
N ARG A 122 2.76 14.68 -0.63
CA ARG A 122 2.26 13.95 -1.81
C ARG A 122 0.86 14.43 -2.21
N SER A 123 -0.06 14.57 -1.27
CA SER A 123 -1.44 15.03 -1.57
C SER A 123 -1.50 16.47 -2.08
N LEU A 124 -0.55 17.31 -1.67
CA LEU A 124 -0.40 18.69 -2.16
C LEU A 124 0.26 18.79 -3.55
N GLY A 125 0.66 17.67 -4.16
CA GLY A 125 1.36 17.66 -5.44
C GLY A 125 2.83 18.06 -5.34
N LYS A 126 3.37 18.29 -4.13
CA LYS A 126 4.80 18.55 -3.86
C LYS A 126 5.61 17.26 -3.90
N THR A 127 5.52 16.58 -5.04
CA THR A 127 6.02 15.23 -5.27
C THR A 127 7.54 15.14 -5.16
N GLU A 128 8.30 16.13 -5.64
CA GLU A 128 9.76 16.16 -5.53
C GLU A 128 10.22 16.25 -4.06
N GLU A 129 9.58 17.12 -3.26
CA GLU A 129 9.84 17.22 -1.82
C GLU A 129 9.52 15.88 -1.13
N ALA A 130 8.35 15.28 -1.43
CA ALA A 130 7.95 14.01 -0.88
C ALA A 130 8.93 12.86 -1.23
N VAL A 131 9.43 12.80 -2.46
CA VAL A 131 10.44 11.80 -2.88
C VAL A 131 11.74 11.99 -2.13
N ASN A 132 12.22 13.23 -2.00
CA ASN A 132 13.46 13.52 -1.28
C ASN A 132 13.33 13.14 0.21
N GLU A 133 12.19 13.40 0.82
CA GLU A 133 11.93 12.99 2.21
C GLU A 133 11.78 11.47 2.36
N LEU A 134 11.10 10.79 1.43
CA LEU A 134 10.99 9.33 1.41
C LEU A 134 12.35 8.65 1.27
N VAL A 135 13.23 9.16 0.40
CA VAL A 135 14.58 8.60 0.22
C VAL A 135 15.38 8.76 1.51
N LYS A 136 15.40 9.95 2.11
CA LYS A 136 16.06 10.18 3.42
C LYS A 136 15.49 9.30 4.52
N PHE A 137 14.16 9.08 4.51
CA PHE A 137 13.50 8.20 5.46
C PHE A 137 13.98 6.77 5.29
N LEU A 138 14.04 6.26 4.07
CA LEU A 138 14.50 4.90 3.75
C LEU A 138 16.01 4.71 3.97
N ASP A 139 16.83 5.75 3.89
CA ASP A 139 18.25 5.70 4.26
C ASP A 139 18.44 5.33 5.74
N ILE A 140 17.48 5.70 6.61
CA ILE A 140 17.49 5.41 8.04
C ILE A 140 16.66 4.14 8.34
N TRP A 141 15.47 4.03 7.75
CA TRP A 141 14.46 3.02 8.03
C TRP A 141 14.23 2.11 6.80
N TYR A 142 15.28 1.46 6.34
CA TYR A 142 15.27 0.64 5.12
C TYR A 142 14.33 -0.59 5.15
N LEU A 143 13.85 -0.99 6.34
CA LEU A 143 12.90 -2.11 6.51
C LEU A 143 11.43 -1.71 6.38
N ASP A 144 11.13 -0.43 6.14
CA ASP A 144 9.75 0.04 6.04
C ASP A 144 9.14 -0.26 4.67
N ALA A 145 8.32 -1.30 4.62
CA ALA A 145 7.67 -1.75 3.39
C ALA A 145 6.68 -0.72 2.81
N GLU A 146 6.00 0.04 3.67
CA GLU A 146 5.04 1.06 3.24
C GLU A 146 5.74 2.20 2.48
N ALA A 147 6.85 2.71 3.02
CA ALA A 147 7.65 3.75 2.37
C ALA A 147 8.25 3.29 1.03
N TRP A 148 8.72 2.05 0.93
CA TRP A 148 9.18 1.48 -0.35
C TRP A 148 8.05 1.40 -1.38
N ALA A 149 6.85 0.99 -0.97
CA ALA A 149 5.69 0.91 -1.85
C ALA A 149 5.25 2.31 -2.33
N GLU A 150 5.19 3.29 -1.42
CA GLU A 150 4.88 4.69 -1.73
C GLU A 150 5.87 5.28 -2.74
N LEU A 151 7.17 5.07 -2.51
CA LEU A 151 8.23 5.54 -3.42
C LEU A 151 8.14 4.87 -4.80
N ALA A 152 7.87 3.57 -4.84
CA ALA A 152 7.69 2.84 -6.08
C ALA A 152 6.51 3.38 -6.90
N ASP A 153 5.37 3.66 -6.24
CA ASP A 153 4.17 4.19 -6.89
C ASP A 153 4.37 5.61 -7.41
N ILE A 154 5.12 6.46 -6.68
CA ILE A 154 5.51 7.78 -7.18
C ILE A 154 6.41 7.63 -8.42
N TYR A 155 7.46 6.80 -8.37
CA TYR A 155 8.30 6.60 -9.55
C TYR A 155 7.54 6.00 -10.73
N PHE A 156 6.56 5.13 -10.48
CA PHE A 156 5.71 4.58 -11.52
C PHE A 156 4.85 5.66 -12.18
N SER A 157 4.23 6.56 -11.41
CA SER A 157 3.39 7.64 -11.94
C SER A 157 4.19 8.66 -12.77
N PHE A 158 5.46 8.87 -12.45
CA PHE A 158 6.39 9.71 -13.22
C PHE A 158 7.09 8.97 -14.38
N HIS A 159 6.66 7.75 -14.72
CA HIS A 159 7.26 6.92 -15.78
C HIS A 159 8.75 6.58 -15.56
N LEU A 160 9.25 6.70 -14.32
CA LEU A 160 10.62 6.36 -13.92
C LEU A 160 10.73 4.86 -13.61
N TYR A 161 10.38 4.03 -14.61
CA TYR A 161 10.21 2.59 -14.47
C TYR A 161 11.41 1.83 -13.89
N LYS A 162 12.65 2.27 -14.21
CA LYS A 162 13.86 1.64 -13.65
C LYS A 162 13.94 1.83 -12.13
N LYS A 163 13.63 3.03 -11.63
CA LYS A 163 13.63 3.33 -10.19
C LYS A 163 12.46 2.65 -9.50
N ALA A 164 11.27 2.66 -10.12
CA ALA A 164 10.10 1.96 -9.60
C ALA A 164 10.36 0.45 -9.42
N LEU A 165 10.98 -0.19 -10.43
CA LEU A 165 11.31 -1.62 -10.35
C LEU A 165 12.32 -1.92 -9.24
N PHE A 166 13.32 -1.06 -9.05
CA PHE A 166 14.26 -1.17 -7.94
C PHE A 166 13.53 -1.16 -6.58
N CYS A 167 12.63 -0.18 -6.37
CA CYS A 167 11.83 -0.11 -5.16
C CYS A 167 10.94 -1.35 -4.96
N TYR A 168 10.32 -1.86 -6.02
CA TYR A 168 9.52 -3.08 -5.91
C TYR A 168 10.37 -4.33 -5.58
N TRP A 169 11.63 -4.40 -6.02
CA TRP A 169 12.53 -5.49 -5.63
C TRP A 169 12.96 -5.41 -4.18
N GLU A 170 13.30 -4.23 -3.67
CA GLU A 170 13.54 -4.05 -2.23
C GLU A 170 12.30 -4.47 -1.42
N LEU A 171 11.11 -4.14 -1.92
CA LEU A 171 9.86 -4.56 -1.30
C LEU A 171 9.64 -6.08 -1.35
N LEU A 172 10.07 -6.78 -2.42
CA LEU A 172 10.04 -8.25 -2.49
C LEU A 172 11.04 -8.90 -1.54
N LEU A 173 12.16 -8.25 -1.22
CA LEU A 173 13.08 -8.76 -0.19
C LEU A 173 12.42 -8.76 1.20
N LEU A 174 11.58 -7.74 1.48
CA LEU A 174 10.82 -7.63 2.71
C LEU A 174 9.58 -8.55 2.73
N GLN A 175 8.89 -8.66 1.60
CA GLN A 175 7.61 -9.37 1.46
C GLN A 175 7.59 -10.33 0.24
N PRO A 176 8.36 -11.43 0.29
CA PRO A 176 8.54 -12.33 -0.86
C PRO A 176 7.30 -13.15 -1.23
N SER A 177 6.32 -13.23 -0.33
CA SER A 177 5.05 -13.95 -0.56
C SER A 177 3.95 -13.08 -1.15
N SER A 178 4.22 -11.81 -1.44
CA SER A 178 3.20 -10.87 -1.92
C SER A 178 2.98 -11.01 -3.42
N HIS A 179 1.88 -11.66 -3.80
CA HIS A 179 1.50 -11.80 -5.21
C HIS A 179 1.28 -10.44 -5.90
N LEU A 180 0.84 -9.41 -5.17
CA LEU A 180 0.60 -8.07 -5.70
C LEU A 180 1.91 -7.40 -6.16
N ILE A 181 2.99 -7.54 -5.39
CA ILE A 181 4.27 -6.91 -5.72
C ILE A 181 4.90 -7.60 -6.94
N HIS A 182 4.83 -8.93 -7.02
CA HIS A 182 5.22 -9.66 -8.23
C HIS A 182 4.45 -9.18 -9.47
N ALA A 183 3.14 -8.94 -9.35
CA ALA A 183 2.32 -8.41 -10.44
C ALA A 183 2.73 -6.98 -10.86
N ARG A 184 3.11 -6.13 -9.90
CA ARG A 184 3.62 -4.77 -10.16
C ARG A 184 4.97 -4.81 -10.85
N CYS A 185 5.90 -5.67 -10.40
CA CYS A 185 7.18 -5.91 -11.08
C CYS A 185 6.96 -6.36 -12.53
N ALA A 186 6.10 -7.35 -12.72
CA ALA A 186 5.76 -7.89 -14.03
C ALA A 186 5.21 -6.81 -14.98
N LEU A 187 4.33 -5.93 -14.47
CA LEU A 187 3.78 -4.82 -15.24
C LEU A 187 4.87 -3.84 -15.69
N VAL A 188 5.78 -3.46 -14.78
CA VAL A 188 6.89 -2.55 -15.11
C VAL A 188 7.81 -3.17 -16.17
N LEU A 189 8.16 -4.44 -16.01
CA LEU A 189 8.96 -5.20 -16.99
C LEU A 189 8.25 -5.29 -18.34
N TYR A 190 6.95 -5.53 -18.34
CA TYR A 190 6.13 -5.56 -19.55
C TYR A 190 6.15 -4.22 -20.28
N ILE A 191 5.99 -3.10 -19.57
CA ILE A 191 6.07 -1.76 -20.17
C ILE A 191 7.46 -1.49 -20.76
N GLN A 192 8.52 -1.85 -20.04
CA GLN A 192 9.89 -1.68 -20.56
C GLN A 192 10.18 -2.59 -21.77
N SER A 193 9.45 -3.69 -21.89
CA SER A 193 9.63 -4.63 -23.00
C SER A 193 9.32 -4.05 -24.38
N PHE A 194 8.53 -2.98 -24.46
CA PHE A 194 8.32 -2.23 -25.70
C PHE A 194 9.64 -1.66 -26.25
N THR A 195 10.61 -1.36 -25.39
CA THR A 195 11.95 -0.91 -25.79
C THR A 195 12.97 -2.06 -25.87
N LYS A 196 12.84 -3.06 -24.98
CA LYS A 196 13.72 -4.24 -24.91
C LYS A 196 12.87 -5.52 -24.88
N PRO A 197 12.53 -6.12 -26.04
CA PRO A 197 11.61 -7.26 -26.13
C PRO A 197 11.98 -8.48 -25.28
N ASP A 198 13.27 -8.67 -24.99
CA ASP A 198 13.77 -9.75 -24.13
C ASP A 198 13.12 -9.77 -22.74
N LEU A 199 12.71 -8.60 -22.24
CA LEU A 199 12.06 -8.43 -20.93
C LEU A 199 10.67 -9.06 -20.85
N LEU A 200 10.03 -9.37 -21.99
CA LEU A 200 8.74 -10.07 -22.01
C LEU A 200 8.82 -11.42 -21.28
N HIS A 201 9.95 -12.11 -21.37
CA HIS A 201 10.16 -13.38 -20.69
C HIS A 201 10.17 -13.21 -19.16
N ALA A 202 10.87 -12.19 -18.67
CA ALA A 202 10.93 -11.89 -17.23
C ALA A 202 9.57 -11.44 -16.71
N ALA A 203 8.88 -10.54 -17.45
CA ALA A 203 7.53 -10.10 -17.11
C ALA A 203 6.55 -11.30 -17.01
N THR A 204 6.62 -12.23 -17.96
CA THR A 204 5.79 -13.44 -17.97
C THR A 204 6.03 -14.29 -16.72
N LYS A 205 7.29 -14.46 -16.31
CA LYS A 205 7.64 -15.26 -15.13
C LYS A 205 7.23 -14.61 -13.82
N GLU A 206 7.34 -13.29 -13.70
CA GLU A 206 6.84 -12.56 -12.54
C GLU A 206 5.31 -12.66 -12.43
N TYR A 207 4.58 -12.61 -13.55
CA TYR A 207 3.14 -12.90 -13.55
C TYR A 207 2.83 -14.34 -13.15
N LEU A 208 3.61 -15.32 -13.64
CA LEU A 208 3.48 -16.72 -13.22
C LEU A 208 3.72 -16.87 -11.71
N ARG A 209 4.72 -16.19 -11.15
CA ARG A 209 4.99 -16.20 -9.72
C ARG A 209 3.84 -15.59 -8.92
N SER A 210 3.27 -14.50 -9.40
CA SER A 210 2.07 -13.89 -8.81
C SER A 210 0.88 -14.86 -8.79
N ILE A 211 0.63 -15.58 -9.90
CA ILE A 211 -0.44 -16.58 -10.00
C ILE A 211 -0.16 -17.81 -9.13
N GLU A 212 1.10 -18.22 -8.99
CA GLU A 212 1.49 -19.31 -8.10
C GLU A 212 1.13 -19.00 -6.64
N LEU A 213 1.41 -17.76 -6.21
CA LEU A 213 1.12 -17.27 -4.87
C LEU A 213 -0.37 -17.02 -4.61
N CYS A 214 -1.13 -16.63 -5.64
CA CYS A 214 -2.57 -16.41 -5.55
C CYS A 214 -3.29 -16.99 -6.77
N GLU A 215 -3.92 -18.16 -6.58
CA GLU A 215 -4.63 -18.89 -7.65
C GLU A 215 -5.78 -18.07 -8.27
N ASN A 216 -6.40 -17.21 -7.46
CA ASN A 216 -7.61 -16.46 -7.83
C ASN A 216 -7.31 -15.00 -8.17
N PHE A 217 -6.20 -14.74 -8.84
CA PHE A 217 -5.73 -13.40 -9.13
C PHE A 217 -6.00 -12.97 -10.58
N LEU A 218 -7.15 -12.33 -10.81
CA LEU A 218 -7.60 -11.88 -12.14
C LEU A 218 -6.54 -11.04 -12.87
N GLN A 219 -5.97 -10.04 -12.20
CA GLN A 219 -4.96 -9.15 -12.79
C GLN A 219 -3.70 -9.92 -13.22
N GLY A 220 -3.32 -10.97 -12.50
CA GLY A 220 -2.19 -11.83 -12.87
C GLY A 220 -2.46 -12.56 -14.18
N PHE A 221 -3.64 -13.17 -14.34
CA PHE A 221 -4.01 -13.84 -15.59
C PHE A 221 -4.19 -12.87 -16.77
N CYS A 222 -4.72 -11.67 -16.54
CA CYS A 222 -4.78 -10.63 -17.57
C CYS A 222 -3.37 -10.25 -18.04
N GLY A 223 -2.46 -9.96 -17.10
CA GLY A 223 -1.07 -9.62 -17.40
C GLY A 223 -0.33 -10.75 -18.11
N LEU A 224 -0.52 -12.00 -17.67
CA LEU A 224 0.02 -13.19 -18.32
C LEU A 224 -0.48 -13.31 -19.77
N LYS A 225 -1.78 -13.11 -20.00
CA LYS A 225 -2.37 -13.17 -21.35
C LYS A 225 -1.77 -12.13 -22.28
N GLU A 226 -1.64 -10.88 -21.82
CA GLU A 226 -1.03 -9.81 -22.61
C GLU A 226 0.44 -10.08 -22.93
N CYS A 227 1.19 -10.62 -21.96
CA CYS A 227 2.57 -11.06 -22.18
C CYS A 227 2.65 -12.17 -23.24
N CYS A 228 1.80 -13.19 -23.14
CA CYS A 228 1.74 -14.29 -24.11
C CYS A 228 1.40 -13.80 -25.52
N ILE A 229 0.39 -12.95 -25.67
CA ILE A 229 0.02 -12.33 -26.97
C ILE A 229 1.22 -11.57 -27.54
N SER A 230 1.89 -10.77 -26.70
CA SER A 230 3.03 -9.94 -27.11
C SER A 230 4.25 -10.78 -27.51
N LEU A 231 4.49 -11.90 -26.82
CA LEU A 231 5.52 -12.89 -27.14
C LEU A 231 5.23 -13.62 -28.46
N LEU A 232 3.98 -14.06 -28.68
CA LEU A 232 3.59 -14.78 -29.89
C LEU A 232 3.63 -13.91 -31.15
N LYS A 233 3.55 -12.58 -31.00
CA LYS A 233 3.74 -11.60 -32.09
C LYS A 233 5.21 -11.41 -32.48
N GLN A 234 6.17 -11.87 -31.67
CA GLN A 234 7.60 -11.69 -31.97
C GLN A 234 8.04 -12.57 -33.16
N PRO A 235 9.00 -12.10 -33.98
CA PRO A 235 9.50 -12.84 -35.13
C PRO A 235 10.23 -14.13 -34.71
N SER A 236 10.38 -15.07 -35.64
CA SER A 236 11.08 -16.35 -35.39
C SER A 236 12.52 -16.17 -34.89
N SER A 237 13.20 -15.09 -35.29
CA SER A 237 14.55 -14.72 -34.82
C SER A 237 14.64 -14.47 -33.31
N PHE A 238 13.55 -13.99 -32.68
CA PHE A 238 13.47 -13.72 -31.25
C PHE A 238 13.61 -14.97 -30.39
N TRP A 239 13.19 -16.13 -30.92
CA TRP A 239 13.24 -17.41 -30.21
C TRP A 239 14.58 -18.13 -30.32
N ASN A 240 15.45 -17.68 -31.24
CA ASN A 240 16.75 -18.29 -31.49
C ASN A 240 17.89 -17.68 -30.65
N THR A 241 17.59 -16.63 -29.88
CA THR A 241 18.56 -15.96 -29.01
C THR A 241 18.77 -16.75 -27.70
N ASN A 242 19.87 -17.50 -27.63
CA ASN A 242 20.36 -18.14 -26.39
C ASN A 242 20.98 -17.15 -25.38
N LYS A 243 20.77 -15.84 -25.56
CA LYS A 243 21.33 -14.83 -24.65
C LYS A 243 20.59 -14.92 -23.31
N LYS A 244 21.33 -15.06 -22.22
CA LYS A 244 20.77 -14.91 -20.87
C LYS A 244 20.19 -13.50 -20.77
N ILE A 245 18.93 -13.41 -20.36
CA ILE A 245 18.29 -12.12 -20.10
C ILE A 245 19.03 -11.53 -18.91
N SER A 246 19.75 -10.43 -19.12
CA SER A 246 20.47 -9.73 -18.07
C SER A 246 19.81 -8.38 -17.84
N TYR A 247 19.28 -8.20 -16.64
CA TYR A 247 18.88 -6.88 -16.19
C TYR A 247 20.12 -6.10 -15.72
N GLU A 248 20.14 -4.78 -15.90
CA GLU A 248 21.25 -3.90 -15.44
C GLU A 248 21.46 -4.00 -13.92
N ILE A 249 20.49 -4.54 -13.20
CA ILE A 249 20.54 -4.92 -11.79
C ILE A 249 20.62 -6.46 -11.78
N ASN A 250 21.75 -6.99 -11.31
CA ASN A 250 22.26 -8.37 -11.46
C ASN A 250 21.39 -9.55 -10.96
N VAL A 251 20.07 -9.42 -10.78
CA VAL A 251 19.27 -10.34 -9.96
C VAL A 251 18.62 -11.48 -10.75
N LEU A 252 18.31 -11.33 -12.05
CA LEU A 252 17.58 -12.35 -12.80
C LEU A 252 18.32 -12.78 -14.07
N LYS A 253 19.18 -13.80 -13.96
CA LYS A 253 19.70 -14.55 -15.11
C LYS A 253 18.72 -15.65 -15.48
N GLU A 254 17.69 -15.27 -16.22
CA GLU A 254 16.62 -16.20 -16.56
C GLU A 254 16.79 -16.83 -17.94
N LYS A 255 16.45 -18.12 -18.03
CA LYS A 255 16.32 -18.80 -19.33
C LYS A 255 15.06 -18.28 -20.04
N PRO A 256 15.13 -17.98 -21.35
CA PRO A 256 13.96 -17.61 -22.13
C PRO A 256 12.94 -18.76 -22.17
N LEU A 257 11.66 -18.40 -22.31
CA LEU A 257 10.57 -19.36 -22.48
C LEU A 257 10.60 -19.91 -23.90
N ASN A 258 10.14 -21.15 -24.08
CA ASN A 258 9.97 -21.76 -25.40
C ASN A 258 8.58 -21.41 -25.96
N ILE A 259 8.48 -21.18 -27.26
CA ILE A 259 7.22 -20.91 -27.97
C ILE A 259 6.11 -21.93 -27.65
N LYS A 260 6.44 -23.22 -27.47
CA LYS A 260 5.46 -24.25 -27.11
C LYS A 260 4.85 -23.98 -25.72
N LYS A 261 5.68 -23.58 -24.74
CA LYS A 261 5.24 -23.23 -23.39
C LYS A 261 4.40 -21.96 -23.38
N VAL A 262 4.75 -20.97 -24.22
CA VAL A 262 3.97 -19.74 -24.32
C VAL A 262 2.59 -20.00 -24.89
N LYS A 263 2.45 -20.87 -25.90
CA LYS A 263 1.13 -21.28 -26.44
C LYS A 263 0.26 -21.98 -25.39
N SER A 264 0.82 -22.91 -24.61
CA SER A 264 0.04 -23.57 -23.56
C SER A 264 -0.35 -22.61 -22.43
N LEU A 265 0.53 -21.67 -22.05
CA LEU A 265 0.21 -20.62 -21.09
C LEU A 265 -0.90 -19.69 -21.60
N ASP A 266 -0.88 -19.35 -22.88
CA ASP A 266 -1.91 -18.54 -23.54
C ASP A 266 -3.30 -19.18 -23.48
N GLU A 267 -3.38 -20.50 -23.73
CA GLU A 267 -4.61 -21.29 -23.63
C GLU A 267 -5.12 -21.36 -22.19
N ILE A 268 -4.23 -21.60 -21.22
CA ILE A 268 -4.56 -21.64 -19.79
C ILE A 268 -5.10 -20.29 -19.34
N ALA A 269 -4.40 -19.19 -19.65
CA ALA A 269 -4.84 -17.85 -19.29
C ALA A 269 -6.21 -17.54 -19.91
N SER A 270 -6.44 -17.86 -21.18
CA SER A 270 -7.74 -17.68 -21.82
C SER A 270 -8.86 -18.48 -21.16
N LYS A 271 -8.61 -19.73 -20.77
CA LYS A 271 -9.59 -20.57 -20.08
C LYS A 271 -9.95 -19.99 -18.72
N MET A 272 -8.96 -19.53 -17.96
CA MET A 272 -9.16 -18.91 -16.64
C MET A 272 -9.92 -17.59 -16.74
N LEU A 273 -9.55 -16.72 -17.68
CA LEU A 273 -10.24 -15.46 -17.91
C LEU A 273 -11.72 -15.65 -18.31
N ARG A 274 -12.03 -16.64 -19.17
CA ARG A 274 -13.43 -16.98 -19.48
C ARG A 274 -14.19 -17.43 -18.24
N ARG A 275 -13.57 -18.20 -17.35
CA ARG A 275 -14.20 -18.65 -16.10
C ARG A 275 -14.51 -17.47 -15.17
N PHE A 276 -13.58 -16.53 -15.01
CA PHE A 276 -13.82 -15.30 -14.22
C PHE A 276 -15.05 -14.52 -14.73
N LEU A 277 -15.26 -14.45 -16.05
CA LEU A 277 -16.41 -13.79 -16.66
C LEU A 277 -17.74 -14.53 -16.43
N HIS A 278 -17.73 -15.87 -16.38
CA HIS A 278 -18.94 -16.67 -16.25
C HIS A 278 -19.40 -16.89 -14.79
N GLU A 279 -18.48 -17.00 -13.82
CA GLU A 279 -18.83 -17.43 -12.46
C GLU A 279 -18.95 -16.29 -11.45
N GLY A 280 -18.51 -15.06 -11.75
CA GLY A 280 -18.59 -13.91 -10.83
C GLY A 280 -17.79 -14.04 -9.53
N LYS A 281 -17.32 -15.25 -9.19
CA LYS A 281 -16.34 -15.61 -8.17
C LYS A 281 -15.58 -16.86 -8.64
N PRO A 282 -14.26 -16.94 -8.45
CA PRO A 282 -13.47 -18.08 -8.90
C PRO A 282 -13.61 -19.32 -7.97
N PRO A 283 -13.57 -20.56 -8.50
CA PRO A 283 -13.78 -21.78 -7.74
C PRO A 283 -12.48 -22.29 -7.08
N ILE A 284 -12.65 -22.96 -5.92
CA ILE A 284 -11.61 -23.29 -4.92
C ILE A 284 -10.85 -24.59 -5.23
N ASN A 285 -10.49 -24.90 -6.49
CA ASN A 285 -9.90 -26.23 -6.74
C ASN A 285 -8.89 -26.32 -7.90
N GLU A 286 -7.63 -25.89 -7.70
CA GLU A 286 -6.60 -25.94 -8.75
C GLU A 286 -5.18 -26.37 -8.32
N LYS A 287 -5.04 -27.48 -7.58
CA LYS A 287 -3.72 -28.16 -7.39
C LYS A 287 -2.97 -28.46 -8.70
N ASN A 288 -3.65 -28.55 -9.83
CA ASN A 288 -3.04 -28.86 -11.14
C ASN A 288 -2.44 -27.62 -11.83
N VAL A 289 -3.01 -26.42 -11.64
CA VAL A 289 -2.47 -25.19 -12.24
C VAL A 289 -1.20 -24.79 -11.50
N GLN A 290 -1.19 -24.84 -10.16
CA GLN A 290 0.02 -24.61 -9.38
C GLN A 290 1.15 -25.58 -9.74
N LYS A 291 0.88 -26.89 -9.87
CA LYS A 291 1.91 -27.87 -10.28
C LYS A 291 2.51 -27.52 -11.64
N TYR A 292 1.67 -27.09 -12.58
CA TYR A 292 2.14 -26.71 -13.91
C TYR A 292 2.94 -25.41 -13.90
N VAL A 293 2.42 -24.36 -13.24
CA VAL A 293 3.10 -23.06 -13.09
C VAL A 293 4.43 -23.23 -12.36
N LYS A 294 4.46 -24.00 -11.27
CA LYS A 294 5.67 -24.31 -10.50
C LYS A 294 6.70 -25.06 -11.34
N SER A 295 6.28 -26.05 -12.13
CA SER A 295 7.19 -26.76 -13.05
C SER A 295 7.80 -25.87 -14.13
N LEU A 296 7.13 -24.77 -14.49
CA LEU A 296 7.61 -23.80 -15.47
C LEU A 296 8.58 -22.79 -14.88
N ILE A 297 8.41 -22.42 -13.61
CA ILE A 297 9.33 -21.55 -12.87
C ILE A 297 10.65 -22.28 -12.58
N GLU A 298 10.58 -23.58 -12.23
CA GLU A 298 11.76 -24.38 -11.86
C GLU A 298 12.64 -24.82 -13.08
N SER A 299 12.15 -24.69 -14.32
CA SER A 299 12.82 -25.19 -15.55
C SER A 299 13.63 -24.13 -16.32
#